data_AF-A0A1J5LXX5-F1
#
_entry.id   AF-A0A1J5LXX5-F1
#
_cell.length_a   1.000
_cell.length_b   1.000
_cell.length_c   1.000
_cell.angle_alpha   90.00
_cell.angle_beta   90.00
_cell.angle_gamma   90.00
#
_symmetry.space_group_name_H-M   'P 1'
#
loop_
_entity.id
_entity.type
_entity.pdbx_description
1 polymer ?
#
loop_
_entity_poly.entity_id
_entity_poly.type
_entity_poly.pdbx_seq_one_letter_code
_entity_poly.pdbx_strand_id
1 'polypeptide(L)'
;MEGFDFNTRQPLDSIFYAPNSNPSLDVNRSISTWVIPDFNTSDYINAPEGATHFKLVLTTSVLSDYEFVVPRKVYEAVNEAENEVHGIAFSPEIPLCGVVGSDTP
;
A
#
# COMPACT_ATOMS: atom_id res chain seq x y z
N MET A 1 9.73 19.79 4.25
CA MET A 1 9.52 18.66 3.32
C MET A 1 9.12 19.30 2.00
N GLU A 2 10.11 19.69 1.20
CA GLU A 2 9.89 20.25 -0.15
C GLU A 2 9.80 19.09 -1.14
N GLY A 3 8.88 19.18 -2.10
CA GLY A 3 8.74 18.18 -3.19
C GLY A 3 7.44 17.39 -3.23
N PHE A 4 6.43 17.73 -2.40
CA PHE A 4 5.09 17.14 -2.49
C PHE A 4 4.10 18.19 -3.01
N ASP A 5 4.11 18.41 -4.32
CA ASP A 5 3.19 19.35 -4.96
C ASP A 5 1.83 18.65 -5.17
N PHE A 6 0.94 18.78 -4.19
CA PHE A 6 -0.46 18.35 -4.35
C PHE A 6 -1.13 19.31 -5.33
N ASN A 7 -1.23 18.90 -6.60
CA ASN A 7 -2.07 19.60 -7.55
C ASN A 7 -3.54 19.49 -7.10
N THR A 8 -4.03 20.51 -6.39
CA THR A 8 -5.39 20.58 -5.85
C THR A 8 -6.49 20.58 -6.91
N ARG A 9 -6.13 20.73 -8.19
CA ARG A 9 -7.05 20.68 -9.34
C ARG A 9 -7.08 19.33 -10.02
N GLN A 10 -6.16 18.44 -9.68
CA GLN A 10 -6.16 17.07 -10.15
C GLN A 10 -6.86 16.23 -9.08
N PRO A 11 -8.04 15.64 -9.37
CA PRO A 11 -8.62 14.68 -8.45
C PRO A 11 -7.60 13.57 -8.17
N LEU A 12 -7.76 12.90 -7.03
CA LEU A 12 -7.03 11.66 -6.71
C LEU A 12 -7.53 10.57 -7.66
N ASP A 13 -7.29 10.73 -8.97
CA ASP A 13 -7.63 9.76 -9.99
C ASP A 13 -6.75 8.54 -9.77
N SER A 14 -7.36 7.37 -9.86
CA SER A 14 -6.65 6.10 -9.66
C SER A 14 -5.63 5.93 -10.78
N ILE A 15 -4.39 6.38 -10.60
CA ILE A 15 -3.32 6.31 -11.62
C ILE A 15 -3.05 4.88 -12.09
N PHE A 16 -3.45 3.88 -11.30
CA PHE A 16 -3.28 2.46 -11.54
C PHE A 16 -4.64 1.77 -11.75
N TYR A 17 -4.79 1.08 -12.87
CA TYR A 17 -6.03 0.39 -13.27
C TYR A 17 -5.82 -1.10 -13.57
N ALA A 18 -4.60 -1.61 -13.39
CA ALA A 18 -4.31 -3.00 -13.71
C ALA A 18 -5.16 -3.94 -12.83
N PRO A 19 -5.65 -5.06 -13.39
CA PRO A 19 -6.39 -6.05 -12.62
C PRO A 19 -5.57 -6.46 -11.40
N ASN A 20 -6.14 -6.28 -10.21
CA ASN A 20 -5.50 -6.68 -8.96
C ASN A 20 -6.54 -7.36 -8.07
N SER A 21 -6.09 -8.35 -7.30
CA SER A 21 -6.88 -8.88 -6.19
C SER A 21 -6.58 -8.11 -4.93
N ASN A 22 -7.51 -8.10 -3.98
CA ASN A 22 -7.23 -7.60 -2.64
C ASN A 22 -6.05 -8.39 -2.03
N PRO A 23 -5.18 -7.74 -1.24
CA PRO A 23 -4.13 -8.44 -0.50
C PRO A 23 -4.72 -9.55 0.37
N SER A 24 -4.05 -10.71 0.42
CA SER A 24 -4.41 -11.81 1.30
C SER A 24 -3.58 -11.77 2.57
N LEU A 25 -4.19 -12.18 3.69
CA LEU A 25 -3.50 -12.34 4.96
C LEU A 25 -3.23 -13.81 5.23
N ASP A 26 -2.12 -14.11 5.88
CA ASP A 26 -1.88 -15.43 6.44
C ASP A 26 -2.83 -15.73 7.62
N VAL A 27 -2.84 -16.98 8.08
CA VAL A 27 -3.72 -17.43 9.18
C VAL A 27 -3.52 -16.60 10.45
N ASN A 28 -2.30 -16.16 10.72
CA ASN A 28 -1.98 -15.39 11.92
C ASN A 28 -2.13 -13.87 11.73
N ARG A 29 -2.52 -13.40 10.53
CA ARG A 29 -2.59 -11.97 10.16
C ARG A 29 -1.29 -11.20 10.43
N SER A 30 -0.18 -11.92 10.33
CA SER A 30 1.18 -11.42 10.53
C SER A 30 1.86 -11.05 9.21
N ILE A 31 1.36 -11.60 8.09
CA ILE A 31 1.89 -11.40 6.75
C ILE A 31 0.74 -11.01 5.82
N SER A 32 0.95 -9.94 5.06
CA SER A 32 0.06 -9.53 3.97
C SER A 32 0.77 -9.69 2.64
N THR A 33 0.12 -10.35 1.69
CA THR A 33 0.67 -10.59 0.36
C THR A 33 -0.26 -9.98 -0.68
N TRP A 34 0.29 -9.13 -1.54
CA TRP A 34 -0.45 -8.56 -2.66
C TRP A 34 0.16 -9.02 -3.98
N VAL A 35 -0.61 -9.80 -4.74
CA VAL A 35 -0.19 -10.32 -6.04
C VAL A 35 -0.82 -9.45 -7.12
N ILE A 36 0.05 -8.85 -7.93
CA ILE A 36 -0.34 -8.13 -9.14
C ILE A 36 0.02 -9.01 -10.34
N PRO A 37 -0.96 -9.53 -11.10
CA PRO A 37 -0.71 -10.23 -12.35
C PRO A 37 0.02 -9.34 -13.35
N ASP A 38 0.68 -9.97 -14.33
CA ASP A 38 1.31 -9.27 -15.45
C ASP A 38 0.33 -8.32 -16.15
N PHE A 39 0.82 -7.13 -16.44
CA PHE A 39 0.03 -6.10 -17.12
C PHE A 39 0.91 -5.21 -17.97
N ASN A 40 0.29 -4.49 -18.91
CA ASN A 40 0.97 -3.49 -19.71
C ASN A 40 0.87 -2.12 -19.04
N THR A 41 2.00 -1.56 -18.62
CA THR A 41 2.01 -0.24 -17.96
C THR A 41 1.53 0.87 -18.88
N SER A 42 1.70 0.72 -20.19
CA SER A 42 1.26 1.70 -21.18
C SER A 42 -0.27 1.75 -21.34
N ASP A 43 -0.96 0.66 -20.97
CA ASP A 43 -2.41 0.56 -21.11
C ASP A 43 -3.15 0.81 -19.79
N TYR A 44 -2.50 0.51 -18.66
CA TYR A 44 -3.13 0.47 -17.33
C TYR A 44 -2.59 1.48 -16.32
N ILE A 45 -1.66 2.35 -16.73
CA ILE A 45 -1.15 3.44 -15.87
C ILE A 45 -1.29 4.79 -16.56
N ASN A 46 -2.04 5.69 -15.93
CA ASN A 46 -2.10 7.10 -16.32
C ASN A 46 -1.02 7.88 -15.59
N ALA A 47 0.23 7.71 -16.05
CA ALA A 47 1.37 8.33 -15.40
C ALA A 47 1.40 9.86 -15.60
N PRO A 48 1.88 10.64 -14.61
CA PRO A 48 2.16 12.06 -14.79
C PRO A 48 3.16 12.31 -15.92
N GLU A 49 3.09 13.51 -16.51
CA GLU A 49 4.03 13.90 -17.56
C GLU A 49 5.49 13.83 -17.05
N GLY A 50 6.35 13.20 -17.84
CA GLY A 50 7.77 13.03 -17.51
C GLY A 50 8.10 11.89 -16.55
N ALA A 51 7.11 11.16 -16.02
CA ALA A 51 7.36 9.97 -15.23
C ALA A 51 7.90 8.83 -16.12
N THR A 52 9.00 8.19 -15.69
CA THR A 52 9.61 7.05 -16.40
C THR A 52 9.40 5.72 -15.67
N HIS A 53 9.16 5.78 -14.36
CA HIS A 53 9.00 4.61 -13.49
C HIS A 53 7.94 4.88 -12.42
N PHE A 54 7.44 3.82 -11.81
CA PHE A 54 6.61 3.87 -10.59
C PHE A 54 6.98 2.72 -9.64
N LYS A 55 6.45 2.77 -8.41
CA LYS A 55 6.56 1.69 -7.42
C LYS A 55 5.19 1.37 -6.86
N LEU A 56 4.99 0.11 -6.52
CA LEU A 56 3.86 -0.33 -5.71
C LEU A 56 4.26 -0.32 -4.24
N VAL A 57 3.36 0.17 -3.39
CA VAL A 57 3.55 0.24 -1.94
C VAL A 57 2.41 -0.50 -1.28
N LEU A 58 2.72 -1.53 -0.50
CA LEU A 58 1.78 -2.23 0.35
C LEU A 58 2.05 -1.84 1.80
N THR A 59 1.09 -1.19 2.43
CA THR A 59 1.17 -0.83 3.85
C THR A 59 0.08 -1.55 4.61
N THR A 60 0.44 -2.11 5.76
CA THR A 60 -0.50 -2.74 6.68
C THR A 60 -0.28 -2.21 8.08
N SER A 61 -1.37 -2.02 8.81
CA SER A 61 -1.34 -1.53 10.19
C SER A 61 -2.31 -2.34 11.02
N VAL A 62 -1.90 -2.69 12.23
CA VAL A 62 -2.71 -3.35 13.24
C VAL A 62 -3.02 -2.33 14.33
N LEU A 63 -4.28 -2.27 14.72
CA LEU A 63 -4.75 -1.48 15.85
C LEU A 63 -5.43 -2.43 16.82
N SER A 64 -5.09 -2.30 18.09
CA SER A 64 -5.75 -3.05 19.15
C SER A 64 -7.12 -2.46 19.41
N ASP A 65 -8.02 -3.27 19.97
CA ASP A 65 -9.18 -2.76 20.69
C ASP A 65 -8.73 -1.94 21.90
N TYR A 66 -9.57 -1.00 22.33
CA TYR A 66 -9.31 -0.14 23.50
C TYR A 66 -10.41 -0.31 24.55
N GLU A 67 -10.01 -0.43 25.82
CA GLU A 67 -10.93 -0.56 26.95
C GLU A 67 -10.69 0.51 28.02
N PHE A 68 -11.76 0.86 28.74
CA PHE A 68 -11.69 1.90 29.76
C PHE A 68 -11.17 1.34 31.10
N VAL A 69 -10.03 1.87 31.56
CA VAL A 69 -9.39 1.45 32.81
C VAL A 69 -9.83 2.38 33.95
N VAL A 70 -10.79 1.91 34.76
CA VAL A 70 -11.45 2.69 35.83
C VAL A 70 -10.48 3.36 36.82
N PRO A 71 -9.44 2.68 37.34
CA PRO A 71 -8.51 3.31 38.29
C PRO A 71 -7.73 4.49 37.72
N ARG A 72 -7.46 4.48 36.41
CA ARG A 72 -6.67 5.51 35.72
C ARG A 72 -7.52 6.50 34.92
N LYS A 73 -8.80 6.17 34.71
CA LYS A 73 -9.78 6.96 33.93
C LYS A 73 -9.33 7.26 32.50
N VAL A 74 -8.65 6.30 31.88
CA VAL A 74 -8.13 6.39 30.50
C VAL A 74 -8.50 5.13 29.72
N TYR A 75 -8.57 5.24 28.39
CA TYR A 75 -8.67 4.07 27.52
C TYR A 75 -7.27 3.55 27.23
N GLU A 76 -7.05 2.26 27.46
CA GLU A 76 -5.78 1.58 27.20
C GLU A 76 -6.01 0.50 26.13
N ALA A 77 -4.98 0.23 25.32
CA ALA A 77 -5.03 -0.84 24.33
C ALA A 77 -5.09 -2.20 25.03
N VAL A 78 -6.04 -3.04 24.63
CA VAL A 78 -6.21 -4.40 25.17
C VAL A 78 -4.98 -5.27 24.89
N ASN A 79 -4.36 -5.11 23.71
CA ASN A 79 -3.10 -5.75 23.35
C ASN A 79 -2.07 -4.68 22.93
N GLU A 80 -1.31 -4.18 23.90
CA GLU A 80 -0.27 -3.17 23.66
C GLU A 80 0.82 -3.63 22.70
N ALA A 81 1.14 -4.92 22.64
CA ALA A 81 2.21 -5.44 21.79
C ALA A 81 1.86 -5.42 20.29
N GLU A 82 0.56 -5.48 19.97
CA GLU A 82 0.05 -5.46 18.60
C GLU A 82 -0.52 -4.10 18.20
N ASN A 83 -0.69 -3.19 19.16
CA ASN A 83 -1.23 -1.86 18.90
C ASN A 83 -0.22 -0.99 18.14
N GLU A 84 -0.71 -0.30 17.10
CA GLU A 84 0.08 0.63 16.28
C GLU A 84 1.28 -0.03 15.56
N VAL A 85 1.30 -1.36 15.47
CA VAL A 85 2.28 -2.09 14.69
C VAL A 85 1.95 -1.95 13.20
N HIS A 86 2.95 -1.66 12.39
CA HIS A 86 2.79 -1.51 10.95
C HIS A 86 3.92 -2.17 10.18
N GLY A 87 3.60 -2.57 8.95
CA GLY A 87 4.53 -3.12 7.98
C GLY A 87 4.38 -2.39 6.64
N ILE A 88 5.51 -2.14 5.98
CA ILE A 88 5.55 -1.55 4.65
C ILE A 88 6.42 -2.40 3.73
N ALA A 89 5.94 -2.67 2.53
CA ALA A 89 6.66 -3.36 1.48
C ALA A 89 6.63 -2.52 0.20
N PHE A 90 7.76 -2.51 -0.50
CA PHE A 90 7.94 -1.79 -1.76
C PHE A 90 8.26 -2.79 -2.85
N SER A 91 7.69 -2.59 -4.04
CA SER A 91 8.20 -3.24 -5.24
C SER A 91 9.55 -2.63 -5.64
N PRO A 92 10.35 -3.34 -6.46
CA PRO A 92 11.36 -2.70 -7.30
C PRO A 92 10.77 -1.58 -8.17
N GLU A 93 11.63 -0.77 -8.78
CA GLU A 93 11.23 0.23 -9.78
C GLU A 93 10.67 -0.47 -11.01
N ILE A 94 9.45 -0.09 -11.40
CA ILE A 94 8.78 -0.67 -12.57
C ILE A 94 8.77 0.40 -13.67
N PRO A 95 9.33 0.11 -14.85
CA PRO A 95 9.37 1.07 -15.95
C PRO A 95 7.98 1.26 -16.57
N LEU A 96 7.66 2.48 -17.00
CA LEU A 96 6.40 2.83 -17.66
C LEU A 96 6.46 2.57 -19.18
N CYS A 97 6.96 1.41 -19.58
CA CYS A 97 7.07 1.05 -20.99
C CYS A 97 6.79 -0.45 -21.22
N GLY A 98 5.56 -0.77 -21.62
CA GLY A 98 5.19 -2.12 -22.04
C GLY A 98 4.82 -3.07 -20.89
N VAL A 99 4.96 -4.38 -21.18
CA VAL A 99 4.53 -5.45 -20.27
C VAL A 99 5.50 -5.61 -19.11
N VAL A 100 4.94 -5.71 -17.90
CA VAL A 100 5.65 -5.92 -16.64
C VAL A 100 4.98 -7.07 -15.87
N GLY A 101 5.73 -7.72 -14.98
CA GLY A 101 5.22 -8.84 -14.17
C GLY A 101 5.80 -10.21 -14.53
N SER A 102 6.62 -10.32 -15.59
CA SER A 102 7.35 -11.56 -15.85
C SER A 102 8.34 -11.81 -14.71
N ASP A 103 7.93 -12.61 -13.72
CA ASP A 103 8.85 -13.31 -12.83
C ASP A 103 9.86 -13.98 -13.74
N THR A 104 11.04 -13.37 -13.82
CA THR A 104 12.18 -14.01 -14.47
C THR A 104 12.61 -15.10 -13.49
N PRO A 105 12.61 -16.38 -13.90
CA PRO A 105 13.00 -17.47 -13.02
C PRO A 105 14.42 -17.30 -12.46
#